data_AF-A0A524LI82-F1
#
_entry.id   AF-A0A524LI82-F1
#
_cell.length_a   1.000
_cell.length_b   1.000
_cell.length_c   1.000
_cell.angle_alpha   90.00
_cell.angle_beta   90.00
_cell.angle_gamma   90.00
#
_symmetry.space_group_name_H-M   'P 1'
#
loop_
_entity.id
_entity.type
_entity.pdbx_description
1 polymer ?
#
loop_
_entity_poly.entity_id
_entity_poly.type
_entity_poly.pdbx_seq_one_letter_code
_entity_poly.pdbx_strand_id
1 'polypeptide(L)'
;MKFEYKLSTVHSNIFVLEVDNLCDLGMIFVRAQEFYESANDKFHGKEFTLLSYMDWYSKEYSEHGGFTYGGDFHGFNVPSTAIKNCYTINTERTPYDELFLNVCQTIADLGVTRYYLLGVEHGDLATLEHEFAHALFFTDDKYRETMTRLVTLLPFQADFFSFLQNEFEYAKNVHIDEAQAYMATGFSDDFSNAKEDRAKEYEPFTGPFKEVFQEWRKEISSPQLLRVETVDFFDNES
;
A
#
# COMPACT_ATOMS: atom_id res chain seq x y z
N MET A 1 -17.96 11.48 13.57
CA MET A 1 -17.63 11.25 12.16
C MET A 1 -17.87 9.78 12.01
N LYS A 2 -18.75 9.38 11.10
CA LYS A 2 -19.16 7.99 10.97
C LYS A 2 -18.26 7.32 9.93
N PHE A 3 -17.57 6.27 10.34
CA PHE A 3 -16.58 5.58 9.54
C PHE A 3 -16.93 4.10 9.48
N GLU A 4 -17.05 3.53 8.29
CA GLU A 4 -17.30 2.10 8.09
C GLU A 4 -16.07 1.43 7.49
N TYR A 5 -15.67 0.31 8.07
CA TYR A 5 -14.57 -0.50 7.53
C TYR A 5 -14.83 -1.99 7.64
N LYS A 6 -14.13 -2.71 6.77
CA LYS A 6 -14.09 -4.16 6.75
C LYS A 6 -12.64 -4.62 6.89
N LEU A 7 -12.39 -5.44 7.91
CA LEU A 7 -11.11 -6.10 8.12
C LEU A 7 -11.25 -7.58 7.75
N SER A 8 -10.38 -8.05 6.87
CA SER A 8 -10.30 -9.46 6.47
C SER A 8 -8.87 -9.97 6.50
N THR A 9 -8.69 -11.29 6.45
CA THR A 9 -7.39 -11.93 6.20
C THR A 9 -7.46 -12.70 4.90
N VAL A 10 -6.47 -12.48 4.02
CA VAL A 10 -6.39 -13.14 2.72
C VAL A 10 -5.39 -14.28 2.73
N HIS A 11 -4.39 -14.23 3.62
CA HIS A 11 -3.39 -15.27 3.80
C HIS A 11 -2.87 -15.23 5.24
N SER A 12 -2.15 -16.28 5.66
CA SER A 12 -1.45 -16.27 6.96
C SER A 12 -0.60 -15.01 7.10
N ASN A 13 -0.90 -14.21 8.13
CA ASN A 13 -0.23 -12.95 8.44
C ASN A 13 -0.40 -11.81 7.42
N ILE A 14 -1.37 -11.89 6.49
CA ILE A 14 -1.73 -10.80 5.59
C ILE A 14 -3.18 -10.39 5.85
N PHE A 15 -3.37 -9.13 6.23
CA PHE A 15 -4.65 -8.54 6.58
C PHE A 15 -4.98 -7.41 5.62
N VAL A 16 -6.27 -7.23 5.35
CA VAL A 16 -6.78 -6.22 4.42
C VAL A 16 -7.83 -5.38 5.13
N LEU A 17 -7.58 -4.08 5.19
CA LEU A 17 -8.52 -3.05 5.63
C LEU A 17 -9.16 -2.42 4.39
N GLU A 18 -10.46 -2.67 4.21
CA GLU A 18 -11.28 -2.07 3.16
C GLU A 18 -12.09 -0.91 3.74
N VAL A 19 -12.09 0.22 3.04
CA VAL A 19 -12.77 1.47 3.43
C VAL A 19 -13.51 2.06 2.24
N ASP A 20 -14.67 2.68 2.43
CA ASP A 20 -15.49 3.21 1.33
C ASP A 20 -14.99 4.53 0.72
N ASN A 21 -14.02 5.19 1.35
CA ASN A 21 -13.55 6.51 0.95
C ASN A 21 -12.01 6.56 0.93
N LEU A 22 -11.46 6.83 -0.25
CA LEU A 22 -10.02 6.95 -0.46
C LEU A 22 -9.34 8.05 0.36
N CYS A 23 -10.01 9.19 0.59
CA CYS A 23 -9.46 10.24 1.46
C CYS A 23 -9.30 9.73 2.90
N ASP A 24 -10.30 9.05 3.44
CA ASP A 24 -10.21 8.47 4.78
C ASP A 24 -9.15 7.36 4.82
N LEU A 25 -9.09 6.49 3.82
CA LEU A 25 -8.07 5.45 3.71
C LEU A 25 -6.66 6.05 3.73
N GLY A 26 -6.40 7.09 2.92
CA GLY A 26 -5.13 7.80 2.92
C GLY A 26 -4.81 8.41 4.28
N MET A 27 -5.78 9.02 4.95
CA MET A 27 -5.57 9.59 6.29
C MET A 27 -5.29 8.54 7.36
N ILE A 28 -5.83 7.33 7.23
CA ILE A 28 -5.59 6.19 8.11
C ILE A 28 -4.16 5.69 7.97
N PHE A 29 -3.65 5.60 6.74
CA PHE A 29 -2.35 4.98 6.47
C PHE A 29 -1.17 5.95 6.43
N VAL A 30 -1.37 7.23 6.07
CA VAL A 30 -0.29 8.19 5.76
C VAL A 30 0.83 8.21 6.80
N ARG A 31 0.52 8.15 8.10
CA ARG A 31 1.58 8.16 9.12
C ARG A 31 2.46 6.92 9.08
N ALA A 32 1.85 5.74 9.00
CA ALA A 32 2.58 4.48 8.96
C ALA A 32 3.31 4.32 7.62
N GLN A 33 2.63 4.65 6.52
CA GLN A 33 3.16 4.58 5.16
C GLN A 33 4.39 5.46 5.00
N GLU A 34 4.32 6.74 5.36
CA GLU A 34 5.42 7.68 5.18
C GLU A 34 6.57 7.44 6.15
N PHE A 35 6.28 6.95 7.35
CA PHE A 35 7.34 6.48 8.23
C PHE A 35 8.13 5.31 7.59
N TYR A 36 7.44 4.43 6.88
CA TYR A 36 8.01 3.23 6.29
C TYR A 36 8.72 3.48 4.95
N GLU A 37 8.11 4.26 4.05
CA GLU A 37 8.47 4.31 2.63
C GLU A 37 8.62 5.72 2.05
N SER A 38 8.51 6.77 2.87
CA SER A 38 8.60 8.14 2.32
C SER A 38 9.87 8.35 1.51
N ALA A 39 9.72 8.91 0.31
CA ALA A 39 10.84 9.31 -0.54
C ALA A 39 11.65 10.48 0.06
N ASN A 40 11.12 11.14 1.10
CA ASN A 40 11.77 12.23 1.79
C ASN A 40 12.36 11.79 3.13
N ASP A 41 13.68 11.89 3.25
CA ASP A 41 14.48 11.55 4.44
C ASP A 41 14.04 12.28 5.74
N LYS A 42 13.25 13.35 5.62
CA LYS A 42 12.65 14.04 6.78
C LYS A 42 11.59 13.20 7.50
N PHE A 43 10.93 12.27 6.80
CA PHE A 43 9.84 11.46 7.35
C PHE A 43 10.22 9.98 7.46
N HIS A 44 11.01 9.46 6.51
CA HIS A 44 11.42 8.06 6.50
C HIS A 44 12.17 7.67 7.79
N GLY A 45 11.51 6.83 8.60
CA GLY A 45 12.02 6.38 9.90
C GLY A 45 12.19 7.49 10.95
N LYS A 46 11.54 8.65 10.78
CA LYS A 46 11.68 9.83 11.66
C LYS A 46 10.41 10.14 12.46
N GLU A 47 10.59 10.98 13.46
CA GLU A 47 9.48 11.61 14.19
C GLU A 47 8.91 12.77 13.39
N PHE A 48 7.60 12.81 13.22
CA PHE A 48 6.85 13.89 12.57
C PHE A 48 5.39 13.93 13.03
N THR A 49 4.77 15.11 12.98
CA THR A 49 3.32 15.25 13.18
C THR A 49 2.61 15.15 11.84
N LEU A 50 1.34 14.70 11.84
CA LEU A 50 0.57 14.63 10.61
C LEU A 50 0.47 16.01 9.95
N LEU A 51 0.28 17.07 10.75
CA LEU A 51 0.27 18.44 10.27
C LEU A 51 1.59 18.85 9.61
N SER A 52 2.74 18.45 10.16
CA SER A 52 4.05 18.76 9.57
C SER A 52 4.25 18.04 8.22
N TYR A 53 3.74 16.81 8.08
CA TYR A 53 3.74 16.10 6.82
C TYR A 53 2.80 16.76 5.80
N MET A 54 1.55 17.05 6.20
CA MET A 54 0.57 17.71 5.34
C MET A 54 1.05 19.09 4.85
N ASP A 55 1.73 19.86 5.71
CA ASP A 55 2.30 21.17 5.36
C ASP A 55 3.41 21.03 4.33
N TRP A 56 4.35 20.11 4.54
CA TRP A 56 5.39 19.81 3.56
C TRP A 56 4.78 19.32 2.24
N TYR A 57 3.88 18.34 2.30
CA TYR A 57 3.21 17.76 1.14
C TYR A 57 2.55 18.85 0.30
N SER A 58 1.76 19.70 0.94
CA SER A 58 1.02 20.75 0.24
C SER A 58 1.95 21.80 -0.39
N LYS A 59 3.12 22.05 0.18
CA LYS A 59 4.04 23.12 -0.29
C LYS A 59 5.07 22.65 -1.30
N GLU A 60 5.55 21.42 -1.14
CA GLU A 60 6.76 20.92 -1.81
C GLU A 60 6.48 19.73 -2.72
N TYR A 61 5.40 18.98 -2.48
CA TYR A 61 5.05 17.78 -3.27
C TYR A 61 3.87 18.04 -4.21
N SER A 62 2.76 18.59 -3.69
CA SER A 62 1.56 18.85 -4.47
C SER A 62 1.78 19.97 -5.48
N GLU A 63 1.56 19.69 -6.77
CA GLU A 63 1.64 20.68 -7.85
C GLU A 63 0.67 21.86 -7.68
N HIS A 64 -0.42 21.69 -6.94
CA HIS A 64 -1.52 22.65 -6.83
C HIS A 64 -1.69 23.27 -5.44
N GLY A 65 -0.77 22.99 -4.51
CA GLY A 65 -0.76 23.68 -3.21
C GLY A 65 -1.75 23.15 -2.18
N GLY A 66 -2.07 21.85 -2.20
CA GLY A 66 -3.05 21.24 -1.29
C GLY A 66 -2.67 19.84 -0.82
N PHE A 67 -3.36 19.35 0.21
CA PHE A 67 -3.18 17.98 0.70
C PHE A 67 -4.12 17.03 -0.03
N THR A 68 -3.64 16.45 -1.12
CA THR A 68 -4.38 15.57 -2.05
C THR A 68 -4.05 14.09 -1.86
N TYR A 69 -3.34 13.72 -0.79
CA TYR A 69 -2.80 12.38 -0.55
C TYR A 69 -3.76 11.21 -0.85
N GLY A 70 -5.00 11.26 -0.34
CA GLY A 70 -5.96 10.18 -0.60
C GLY A 70 -6.51 10.13 -2.02
N GLY A 71 -6.30 11.15 -2.85
CA GLY A 71 -6.54 11.09 -4.29
C GLY A 71 -5.29 10.73 -5.10
N ASP A 72 -4.11 10.87 -4.51
CA ASP A 72 -2.83 10.60 -5.17
C ASP A 72 -2.36 9.15 -4.96
N PHE A 73 -2.86 8.47 -3.92
CA PHE A 73 -2.54 7.08 -3.58
C PHE A 73 -3.81 6.26 -3.33
N HIS A 74 -3.91 5.10 -3.99
CA HIS A 74 -5.10 4.24 -3.97
C HIS A 74 -4.93 2.96 -3.12
N GLY A 75 -3.69 2.52 -2.93
CA GLY A 75 -3.33 1.34 -2.16
C GLY A 75 -2.25 1.65 -1.13
N PHE A 76 -2.31 0.94 -0.01
CA PHE A 76 -1.37 1.11 1.09
C PHE A 76 -0.91 -0.23 1.61
N ASN A 77 0.35 -0.32 2.00
CA ASN A 77 0.89 -1.57 2.52
C ASN A 77 2.02 -1.33 3.54
N VAL A 78 1.84 -1.88 4.74
CA VAL A 78 2.78 -1.64 5.85
C VAL A 78 3.05 -2.91 6.67
N PRO A 79 4.32 -3.25 6.94
CA PRO A 79 4.67 -4.34 7.83
C PRO A 79 4.45 -3.94 9.29
N SER A 80 4.04 -4.90 10.14
CA SER A 80 3.79 -4.68 11.57
C SER A 80 5.02 -4.15 12.33
N THR A 81 6.23 -4.43 11.85
CA THR A 81 7.47 -3.86 12.40
C THR A 81 7.59 -2.36 12.15
N ALA A 82 7.20 -1.88 10.95
CA ALA A 82 7.20 -0.46 10.64
C ALA A 82 6.10 0.26 11.42
N ILE A 83 4.90 -0.33 11.50
CA ILE A 83 3.81 0.16 12.34
C ILE A 83 4.28 0.35 13.78
N LYS A 84 4.86 -0.69 14.38
CA LYS A 84 5.33 -0.64 15.77
C LYS A 84 6.37 0.46 15.97
N ASN A 85 7.36 0.57 15.07
CA ASN A 85 8.40 1.58 15.19
C ASN A 85 7.83 3.00 15.02
N CYS A 86 6.96 3.21 14.03
CA CYS A 86 6.30 4.47 13.76
C CYS A 86 5.56 4.98 14.99
N TYR A 87 4.68 4.15 15.56
CA TYR A 87 3.84 4.54 16.69
C TYR A 87 4.55 4.50 18.05
N THR A 88 5.77 3.95 18.12
CA THR A 88 6.65 4.12 19.29
C THR A 88 7.31 5.50 19.30
N ILE A 89 7.71 6.00 18.13
CA ILE A 89 8.44 7.26 17.98
C ILE A 89 7.47 8.45 17.92
N ASN A 90 6.45 8.35 17.07
CA ASN A 90 5.41 9.36 16.94
C ASN A 90 4.39 9.10 18.02
N THR A 91 4.20 9.99 19.00
CA THR A 91 3.26 9.78 20.11
C THR A 91 1.98 10.61 20.00
N GLU A 92 1.96 11.65 19.19
CA GLU A 92 0.73 12.41 18.88
C GLU A 92 -0.25 11.52 18.09
N ARG A 93 -1.54 11.59 18.44
CA ARG A 93 -2.60 10.76 17.83
C ARG A 93 -3.73 11.61 17.32
N THR A 94 -4.12 11.34 16.09
CA THR A 94 -5.37 11.82 15.49
C THR A 94 -6.46 10.74 15.62
N PRO A 95 -7.74 11.05 15.38
CA PRO A 95 -8.79 10.03 15.33
C PRO A 95 -8.51 8.90 14.32
N TYR A 96 -7.85 9.21 13.19
CA TYR A 96 -7.42 8.21 12.21
C TYR A 96 -6.29 7.33 12.74
N ASP A 97 -5.36 7.87 13.52
CA ASP A 97 -4.32 7.08 14.20
C ASP A 97 -4.93 6.09 15.21
N GLU A 98 -5.91 6.54 15.99
CA GLU A 98 -6.60 5.69 16.96
C GLU A 98 -7.36 4.56 16.26
N LEU A 99 -8.03 4.86 15.14
CA LEU A 99 -8.67 3.84 14.30
C LEU A 99 -7.65 2.82 13.77
N PHE A 100 -6.53 3.29 13.22
CA PHE A 100 -5.46 2.44 12.70
C PHE A 100 -4.92 1.50 13.81
N LEU A 101 -4.69 2.05 15.00
CA LEU A 101 -4.21 1.27 16.16
C LEU A 101 -5.26 0.27 16.66
N ASN A 102 -6.55 0.59 16.60
CA ASN A 102 -7.63 -0.35 16.94
C ASN A 102 -7.72 -1.52 15.96
N VAL A 103 -7.49 -1.28 14.67
CA VAL A 103 -7.34 -2.35 13.65
C VAL A 103 -6.14 -3.23 13.99
N CYS A 104 -4.99 -2.62 14.31
CA CYS A 104 -3.79 -3.36 14.71
C CYS A 104 -4.01 -4.18 15.98
N GLN A 105 -4.75 -3.64 16.96
CA GLN A 105 -5.10 -4.36 18.19
C GLN A 105 -6.00 -5.56 17.89
N THR A 106 -6.98 -5.41 16.99
CA THR A 106 -7.84 -6.52 16.55
C THR A 106 -7.02 -7.66 15.95
N ILE A 107 -5.98 -7.35 15.18
CA ILE A 107 -5.04 -8.34 14.64
C ILE A 107 -4.21 -8.98 15.76
N ALA A 108 -3.69 -8.17 16.68
CA ALA A 108 -2.88 -8.65 17.81
C ALA A 108 -3.66 -9.60 18.73
N ASP A 109 -4.96 -9.37 18.92
CA ASP A 109 -5.85 -10.23 19.73
C ASP A 109 -6.03 -11.63 19.13
N LEU A 110 -5.74 -11.82 17.83
CA LEU A 110 -5.66 -13.13 17.18
C LEU A 110 -4.36 -13.89 17.53
N GLY A 111 -3.46 -13.27 18.30
CA GLY A 111 -2.13 -13.82 18.63
C GLY A 111 -1.09 -13.61 17.54
N VAL A 112 -1.35 -12.75 16.56
CA VAL A 112 -0.45 -12.49 15.42
C VAL A 112 0.38 -11.25 15.68
N THR A 113 1.70 -11.40 15.76
CA THR A 113 2.62 -10.27 16.05
C THR A 113 3.42 -9.80 14.84
N ARG A 114 3.57 -10.66 13.82
CA ARG A 114 4.26 -10.34 12.58
C ARG A 114 3.26 -10.48 11.45
N TYR A 115 2.89 -9.36 10.86
CA TYR A 115 1.90 -9.32 9.79
C TYR A 115 2.15 -8.18 8.82
N TYR A 116 1.45 -8.22 7.70
CA TYR A 116 1.36 -7.16 6.71
C TYR A 116 -0.08 -6.66 6.69
N LEU A 117 -0.27 -5.34 6.74
CA LEU A 117 -1.58 -4.71 6.65
C LEU A 117 -1.68 -3.97 5.33
N LEU A 118 -2.65 -4.38 4.52
CA LEU A 118 -3.03 -3.75 3.27
C LEU A 118 -4.21 -2.81 3.50
N GLY A 119 -4.24 -1.68 2.81
CA GLY A 119 -5.34 -0.73 2.78
C GLY A 119 -5.82 -0.51 1.35
N VAL A 120 -7.11 -0.72 1.09
CA VAL A 120 -7.71 -0.55 -0.24
C VAL A 120 -9.13 0.03 -0.14
N GLU A 121 -9.62 0.64 -1.22
CA GLU A 121 -11.02 1.03 -1.31
C GLU A 121 -11.93 -0.21 -1.40
N HIS A 122 -13.11 -0.15 -0.80
CA HIS A 122 -14.06 -1.26 -0.80
C HIS A 122 -14.45 -1.68 -2.23
N GLY A 123 -14.22 -2.95 -2.55
CA GLY A 123 -14.53 -3.51 -3.86
C GLY A 123 -13.48 -3.23 -4.95
N ASP A 124 -12.40 -2.51 -4.64
CA ASP A 124 -11.29 -2.31 -5.57
C ASP A 124 -10.37 -3.54 -5.63
N LEU A 125 -10.80 -4.51 -6.44
CA LEU A 125 -10.08 -5.76 -6.64
C LEU A 125 -8.75 -5.57 -7.39
N ALA A 126 -8.62 -4.54 -8.22
CA ALA A 126 -7.41 -4.31 -9.00
C ALA A 126 -6.26 -3.86 -8.09
N THR A 127 -6.52 -2.83 -7.28
CA THR A 127 -5.57 -2.35 -6.26
C THR A 127 -5.27 -3.45 -5.25
N LEU A 128 -6.28 -4.20 -4.80
CA LEU A 128 -6.05 -5.30 -3.88
C LEU A 128 -5.09 -6.36 -4.43
N GLU A 129 -5.26 -6.79 -5.68
CA GLU A 129 -4.33 -7.77 -6.26
C GLU A 129 -2.92 -7.19 -6.44
N HIS A 130 -2.80 -5.87 -6.75
CA HIS A 130 -1.52 -5.15 -6.80
C HIS A 130 -0.80 -5.15 -5.44
N GLU A 131 -1.46 -4.67 -4.38
CA GLU A 131 -0.92 -4.66 -3.01
C GLU A 131 -0.58 -6.07 -2.52
N PHE A 132 -1.32 -7.06 -3.00
CA PHE A 132 -1.07 -8.45 -2.68
C PHE A 132 0.20 -8.99 -3.33
N ALA A 133 0.56 -8.55 -4.53
CA ALA A 133 1.82 -8.90 -5.17
C ALA A 133 3.02 -8.41 -4.35
N HIS A 134 2.96 -7.19 -3.79
CA HIS A 134 3.98 -6.68 -2.86
C HIS A 134 4.09 -7.53 -1.60
N ALA A 135 2.93 -7.88 -1.01
CA ALA A 135 2.91 -8.71 0.19
C ALA A 135 3.57 -10.08 -0.05
N LEU A 136 3.34 -10.71 -1.21
CA LEU A 136 4.02 -11.95 -1.61
C LEU A 136 5.52 -11.75 -1.81
N PHE A 137 5.92 -10.67 -2.48
CA PHE A 137 7.33 -10.33 -2.69
C PHE A 137 8.10 -10.16 -1.38
N PHE A 138 7.45 -9.57 -0.37
CA PHE A 138 8.04 -9.44 0.96
C PHE A 138 8.06 -10.76 1.75
N THR A 139 6.97 -11.54 1.69
CA THR A 139 6.76 -12.66 2.62
C THR A 139 7.22 -14.04 2.13
N ASP A 140 7.34 -14.24 0.82
CA ASP A 140 7.74 -15.52 0.23
C ASP A 140 9.04 -15.39 -0.57
N ASP A 141 10.12 -15.98 -0.06
CA ASP A 141 11.45 -15.92 -0.66
C ASP A 141 11.49 -16.52 -2.07
N LYS A 142 10.71 -17.59 -2.34
CA LYS A 142 10.69 -18.24 -3.65
C LYS A 142 9.94 -17.40 -4.66
N TYR A 143 8.82 -16.81 -4.26
CA TYR A 143 8.10 -15.84 -5.08
C TYR A 143 9.02 -14.67 -5.42
N ARG A 144 9.68 -14.09 -4.40
CA ARG A 144 10.61 -12.97 -4.57
C ARG A 144 11.74 -13.30 -5.54
N GLU A 145 12.40 -14.43 -5.37
CA GLU A 145 13.49 -14.88 -6.26
C GLU A 145 13.00 -15.08 -7.70
N THR A 146 11.81 -15.68 -7.87
CA THR A 146 11.22 -15.94 -9.19
C THR A 146 10.85 -14.64 -9.89
N MET A 147 10.15 -13.73 -9.21
CA MET A 147 9.76 -12.43 -9.75
C MET A 147 10.98 -11.55 -10.04
N THR A 148 11.96 -11.50 -9.14
CA THR A 148 13.22 -10.79 -9.36
C THR A 148 13.90 -11.26 -10.64
N ARG A 149 13.97 -12.58 -10.86
CA ARG A 149 14.54 -13.14 -12.09
C ARG A 149 13.77 -12.69 -13.33
N LEU A 150 12.43 -12.72 -13.30
CA LEU A 150 11.62 -12.25 -14.43
C LEU A 150 11.88 -10.76 -14.73
N VAL A 151 11.92 -9.90 -13.70
CA VAL A 151 12.24 -8.47 -13.86
C VAL A 151 13.63 -8.28 -14.50
N THR A 152 14.64 -9.04 -14.07
CA THR A 152 16.01 -8.96 -14.64
C THR A 152 16.12 -9.43 -16.08
N LEU A 153 15.14 -10.19 -16.57
CA LEU A 153 15.11 -10.68 -17.95
C LEU A 153 14.32 -9.76 -18.89
N LEU A 154 13.72 -8.67 -18.38
CA LEU A 154 13.00 -7.72 -19.22
C LEU A 154 13.98 -6.98 -20.15
N PRO A 155 13.72 -6.99 -21.47
CA PRO A 155 14.63 -6.34 -22.43
C PRO A 155 14.66 -4.81 -22.28
N PHE A 156 13.66 -4.23 -21.64
CA PHE A 156 13.50 -2.79 -21.39
C PHE A 156 13.64 -2.44 -19.90
N GLN A 157 14.24 -3.31 -19.07
CA GLN A 157 14.30 -3.12 -17.62
C GLN A 157 14.75 -1.71 -17.19
N ALA A 158 15.85 -1.20 -17.78
CA ALA A 158 16.39 0.10 -17.44
C ALA A 158 15.42 1.25 -17.80
N ASP A 159 14.73 1.14 -18.93
CA ASP A 159 13.74 2.12 -19.37
C ASP A 159 12.51 2.07 -18.47
N PHE A 160 12.07 0.88 -18.08
CA PHE A 160 10.93 0.73 -17.17
C PHE A 160 11.25 1.24 -15.75
N PHE A 161 12.44 0.99 -15.22
CA PHE A 161 12.87 1.56 -13.94
C PHE A 161 12.98 3.08 -13.98
N SER A 162 13.46 3.63 -15.10
CA SER A 162 13.50 5.08 -15.31
C SER A 162 12.10 5.68 -15.39
N PHE A 163 11.17 4.97 -16.03
CA PHE A 163 9.76 5.34 -16.07
C PHE A 163 9.12 5.31 -14.68
N LEU A 164 9.32 4.24 -13.89
CA LEU A 164 8.85 4.15 -12.50
C LEU A 164 9.40 5.31 -11.63
N GLN A 165 10.68 5.63 -11.79
CA GLN A 165 11.29 6.73 -11.04
C GLN A 165 10.77 8.11 -11.45
N ASN A 166 10.62 8.37 -12.75
CA ASN A 166 10.30 9.72 -13.24
C ASN A 166 8.81 10.04 -13.20
N GLU A 167 7.95 9.01 -13.35
CA GLU A 167 6.51 9.21 -13.52
C GLU A 167 5.68 8.90 -12.27
N PHE A 168 6.29 8.19 -11.32
CA PHE A 168 5.67 7.79 -10.04
C PHE A 168 6.57 8.12 -8.83
N GLU A 169 7.73 8.74 -9.06
CA GLU A 169 8.68 9.13 -8.01
C GLU A 169 9.18 7.98 -7.14
N TYR A 170 9.04 6.73 -7.59
CA TYR A 170 9.47 5.57 -6.83
C TYR A 170 10.98 5.55 -6.61
N ALA A 171 11.37 5.30 -5.37
CA ALA A 171 12.76 5.17 -4.98
C ALA A 171 13.41 3.94 -5.63
N LYS A 172 14.71 4.05 -5.95
CA LYS A 172 15.44 2.99 -6.68
C LYS A 172 15.45 1.63 -5.99
N ASN A 173 15.36 1.61 -4.67
CA ASN A 173 15.35 0.39 -3.88
C ASN A 173 14.04 -0.41 -3.99
N VAL A 174 12.95 0.19 -4.48
CA VAL A 174 11.66 -0.50 -4.66
C VAL A 174 11.37 -0.88 -6.12
N HIS A 175 12.20 -0.45 -7.09
CA HIS A 175 11.94 -0.66 -8.52
C HIS A 175 11.65 -2.11 -8.94
N ILE A 176 12.32 -3.10 -8.32
CA ILE A 176 12.03 -4.51 -8.63
C ILE A 176 10.67 -4.94 -8.09
N ASP A 177 10.29 -4.45 -6.92
CA ASP A 177 9.02 -4.76 -6.27
C ASP A 177 7.84 -4.12 -7.03
N GLU A 178 7.97 -2.85 -7.39
CA GLU A 178 7.01 -2.14 -8.24
C GLU A 178 6.88 -2.80 -9.61
N ALA A 179 8.01 -3.11 -10.26
CA ALA A 179 8.00 -3.73 -11.57
C ALA A 179 7.31 -5.10 -11.55
N GLN A 180 7.54 -5.93 -10.54
CA GLN A 180 6.86 -7.24 -10.49
C GLN A 180 5.36 -7.10 -10.23
N ALA A 181 4.94 -6.15 -9.39
CA ALA A 181 3.54 -5.92 -9.09
C ALA A 181 2.78 -5.48 -10.36
N TYR A 182 3.22 -4.41 -11.02
CA TYR A 182 2.60 -3.94 -12.27
C TYR A 182 2.60 -5.01 -13.38
N MET A 183 3.70 -5.75 -13.55
CA MET A 183 3.77 -6.80 -14.57
C MET A 183 2.82 -7.98 -14.25
N ALA A 184 2.58 -8.28 -12.98
CA ALA A 184 1.72 -9.37 -12.54
C ALA A 184 0.24 -9.01 -12.54
N THR A 185 -0.13 -7.77 -12.21
CA THR A 185 -1.52 -7.38 -11.92
C THR A 185 -2.11 -6.43 -12.94
N GLY A 186 -1.26 -5.80 -13.77
CA GLY A 186 -1.66 -4.88 -14.82
C GLY A 186 -1.24 -3.44 -14.52
N PHE A 187 -1.37 -2.60 -15.53
CA PHE A 187 -0.97 -1.19 -15.54
C PHE A 187 -2.21 -0.28 -15.54
N SER A 188 -3.16 -0.47 -14.61
CA SER A 188 -4.47 0.24 -14.57
C SER A 188 -4.36 1.78 -14.50
N ASP A 189 -5.48 2.46 -14.17
CA ASP A 189 -5.72 3.91 -14.24
C ASP A 189 -4.58 4.85 -13.75
N ASP A 190 -3.64 4.36 -12.93
CA ASP A 190 -2.37 5.00 -12.58
C ASP A 190 -1.52 5.41 -13.81
N PHE A 191 -1.66 4.66 -14.90
CA PHE A 191 -1.09 4.97 -16.21
C PHE A 191 -2.08 5.85 -16.99
N SER A 192 -2.12 7.15 -16.67
CA SER A 192 -2.87 8.17 -17.43
C SER A 192 -2.55 8.15 -18.95
N ASN A 193 -3.30 8.87 -19.78
CA ASN A 193 -3.24 8.78 -21.26
C ASN A 193 -1.84 8.81 -21.92
N ALA A 194 -0.85 9.55 -21.38
CA ALA A 194 0.52 9.53 -21.92
C ALA A 194 1.31 8.27 -21.52
N LYS A 195 0.92 7.64 -20.40
CA LYS A 195 1.45 6.40 -19.84
C LYS A 195 0.78 5.15 -20.47
N GLU A 196 -0.44 5.26 -21.01
CA GLU A 196 -1.16 4.17 -21.70
C GLU A 196 -0.35 3.60 -22.90
N ASP A 197 0.35 4.45 -23.65
CA ASP A 197 1.19 4.01 -24.76
C ASP A 197 2.40 3.19 -24.30
N ARG A 198 2.96 3.50 -23.11
CA ARG A 198 4.02 2.70 -22.48
C ARG A 198 3.49 1.37 -21.94
N ALA A 199 2.31 1.37 -21.33
CA ALA A 199 1.67 0.14 -20.88
C ALA A 199 1.50 -0.87 -22.04
N LYS A 200 1.09 -0.39 -23.23
CA LYS A 200 0.99 -1.21 -24.45
C LYS A 200 2.33 -1.80 -24.91
N GLU A 201 3.45 -1.10 -24.68
CA GLU A 201 4.80 -1.62 -24.98
C GLU A 201 5.19 -2.77 -24.05
N TYR A 202 4.80 -2.70 -22.77
CA TYR A 202 5.17 -3.68 -21.74
C TYR A 202 4.23 -4.89 -21.69
N GLU A 203 2.95 -4.70 -22.04
CA GLU A 203 1.91 -5.72 -21.92
C GLU A 203 2.25 -7.09 -22.55
N PRO A 204 2.89 -7.18 -23.74
CA PRO A 204 3.31 -8.46 -24.32
C PRO A 204 4.25 -9.32 -23.44
N PHE A 205 4.89 -8.71 -22.43
CA PHE A 205 5.85 -9.36 -21.54
C PHE A 205 5.25 -9.74 -20.17
N THR A 206 3.98 -9.41 -19.93
CA THR A 206 3.30 -9.65 -18.63
C THR A 206 2.92 -11.12 -18.41
N GLY A 207 2.82 -11.93 -19.46
CA GLY A 207 2.37 -13.33 -19.40
C GLY A 207 3.07 -14.16 -18.32
N PRO A 208 4.41 -14.26 -18.31
CA PRO A 208 5.14 -15.03 -17.30
C PRO A 208 4.90 -14.54 -15.86
N PHE A 209 4.75 -13.23 -15.64
CA PHE A 209 4.50 -12.66 -14.32
C PHE A 209 3.09 -13.02 -13.84
N LYS A 210 2.08 -12.85 -14.71
CA LYS A 210 0.69 -13.24 -14.44
C LYS A 210 0.61 -14.73 -14.10
N GLU A 211 1.32 -15.59 -14.83
CA GLU A 211 1.34 -17.04 -14.55
C GLU A 211 1.90 -17.36 -13.15
N VAL A 212 3.05 -16.79 -12.78
CA VAL A 212 3.65 -16.99 -11.45
C VAL A 212 2.75 -16.44 -10.35
N PHE A 213 2.22 -15.23 -10.52
CA PHE A 213 1.32 -14.63 -9.54
C PHE A 213 0.07 -15.46 -9.30
N GLN A 214 -0.56 -15.95 -10.38
CA GLN A 214 -1.74 -16.80 -10.30
C GLN A 214 -1.45 -18.19 -9.69
N GLU A 215 -0.23 -18.71 -9.81
CA GLU A 215 0.17 -19.94 -9.13
C GLU A 215 0.17 -19.75 -7.61
N TRP A 216 0.83 -18.70 -7.11
CA TRP A 216 0.84 -18.38 -5.68
C TRP A 216 -0.56 -18.01 -5.17
N ARG A 217 -1.33 -17.28 -5.97
CA ARG A 217 -2.69 -16.88 -5.61
C ARG A 217 -3.60 -18.08 -5.31
N LYS A 218 -3.38 -19.23 -5.97
CA LYS A 218 -4.14 -20.47 -5.74
C LYS A 218 -3.80 -21.17 -4.42
N GLU A 219 -2.58 -20.99 -3.92
CA GLU A 219 -2.17 -21.56 -2.63
C GLU A 219 -2.81 -20.85 -1.44
N ILE A 220 -3.49 -19.74 -1.72
CA ILE A 220 -3.96 -18.79 -0.74
C ILE A 220 -5.48 -18.96 -0.57
N SER A 221 -5.89 -19.12 0.68
CA SER A 221 -7.29 -19.28 1.05
C SER A 221 -8.15 -18.06 0.67
N SER A 222 -9.44 -18.29 0.42
CA SER A 222 -10.39 -17.20 0.22
C SER A 222 -10.36 -16.21 1.40
N PRO A 223 -10.56 -14.90 1.16
CA PRO A 223 -10.58 -13.90 2.22
C PRO A 223 -11.54 -14.29 3.35
N GLN A 224 -11.04 -14.38 4.58
CA GLN A 224 -11.86 -14.61 5.77
C GLN A 224 -12.17 -13.28 6.43
N LEU A 225 -13.45 -12.96 6.54
CA LEU A 225 -13.92 -11.76 7.21
C LEU A 225 -13.63 -11.84 8.72
N LEU A 226 -12.95 -10.84 9.26
CA LEU A 226 -12.60 -10.76 10.68
C LEU A 226 -13.50 -9.79 11.43
N ARG A 227 -13.77 -8.61 10.83
CA ARG A 227 -14.57 -7.55 11.45
C ARG A 227 -15.24 -6.69 10.39
N VAL A 228 -16.46 -6.25 10.67
CA VAL A 228 -17.11 -5.10 10.04
C VAL A 228 -17.54 -4.19 11.16
N GLU A 229 -17.20 -2.92 11.09
CA GLU A 229 -17.53 -1.98 12.15
C GLU A 229 -17.84 -0.61 11.60
N THR A 230 -18.77 0.05 12.27
CA THR A 230 -19.04 1.46 12.11
C THR A 230 -18.58 2.19 13.38
N VAL A 231 -17.64 3.12 13.25
CA VAL A 231 -17.16 3.97 14.35
C VAL A 231 -17.77 5.35 14.21
N ASP A 232 -18.35 5.90 15.29
CA ASP A 232 -18.75 7.31 15.33
C ASP A 232 -17.90 8.09 16.33
N PHE A 233 -17.07 9.00 15.82
CA PHE A 233 -16.22 9.86 16.64
C PHE A 233 -16.95 11.02 17.31
N PHE A 234 -18.22 11.31 16.99
CA PHE A 234 -18.96 12.46 17.57
C PHE A 234 -20.08 12.08 18.56
N ASP A 235 -20.31 10.79 18.84
CA ASP A 235 -21.39 10.34 19.72
C ASP A 235 -21.03 10.25 21.22
N ASN A 236 -19.85 10.72 21.62
CA ASN A 236 -19.48 10.86 23.03
C ASN A 236 -19.75 12.27 23.56
N GLU A 237 -20.98 12.74 23.45
CA GLU A 237 -21.55 13.75 24.36
C GLU A 237 -22.76 13.14 25.07
N SER A 238 -22.52 12.56 26.26
CA SER A 238 -23.55 12.25 27.24
C SER A 238 -23.06 12.58 28.64
#